data_AF-A0AAJ6CIT3-F1
#
_entry.id   AF-A0AAJ6CIT3-F1
#
_cell.length_a   1.000
_cell.length_b   1.000
_cell.length_c   1.000
_cell.angle_alpha   90.00
_cell.angle_beta   90.00
_cell.angle_gamma   90.00
#
_symmetry.space_group_name_H-M   'P 1'
#
loop_
_entity.id
_entity.type
_entity.pdbx_description
1 polymer ?
#
loop_
_entity_poly.entity_id
_entity_poly.type
_entity_poly.pdbx_seq_one_letter_code
_entity_poly.pdbx_strand_id
1 'polypeptide(L)'
;MAVEQCLPLLHKAPPGQLQQVYHDVRGIISASSVEPAADLSILARPHLDRYCQEQLMVVPVAFSGKVEGAVLCEQAVVQNGDELRMSHPRLQCSFRYDPIQGTTSDVRAGRYKHSLTEFCTEIDKAASKYVSNHFYDGVVTVFASEGSFEEEQIAGQEEPTEQTGNARSSDRQEEDILDPLQGEELQKNDDQAIEPTAQASGSVATSLGKHDEIGSDKQPGMVSEPKDTEDDIVKDHHPSSQEPTELPNSANDGTEQDTQEKLDADVQASDADPATSMPRDSSSATQRDENNPSLASDPSCTLLTIHIVGNKSNLRNFWSGRWRSTYVVDAQSGRFEKASIQVDAHYFENGNVQLKTQTENVPTLETPKSPSQSLAKAVISTIEKHQQAYQQSLFRTTDNLRERSFKALRRTLPITRQKIDWDKAASYDIGSELANH
;
A
#
# COMPACT_ATOMS: atom_id res chain seq x y z
N MET A 1 14.61 13.09 -22.00
CA MET A 1 14.18 14.16 -21.07
C MET A 1 12.75 13.94 -20.54
N ALA A 2 11.69 13.96 -21.38
CA ALA A 2 10.32 13.77 -20.89
C ALA A 2 10.08 12.38 -20.24
N VAL A 3 10.61 11.32 -20.86
CA VAL A 3 10.54 9.94 -20.33
C VAL A 3 11.17 9.84 -18.94
N GLU A 4 12.41 10.30 -18.79
CA GLU A 4 13.17 10.24 -17.52
C GLU A 4 12.50 11.03 -16.39
N GLN A 5 11.78 12.12 -16.71
CA GLN A 5 11.08 12.93 -15.71
C GLN A 5 9.73 12.34 -15.29
N CYS A 6 9.05 11.60 -16.18
CA CYS A 6 7.71 11.08 -15.92
C CYS A 6 7.72 9.71 -15.23
N LEU A 7 8.69 8.85 -15.50
CA LEU A 7 8.74 7.51 -14.91
C LEU A 7 8.80 7.49 -13.36
N PRO A 8 9.52 8.42 -12.68
CA PRO A 8 9.48 8.50 -11.22
C PRO A 8 8.09 8.79 -10.61
N LEU A 9 7.13 9.31 -11.40
CA LEU A 9 5.75 9.52 -10.93
C LEU A 9 5.05 8.22 -10.57
N LEU A 10 5.45 7.09 -11.18
CA LEU A 10 4.93 5.76 -10.86
C LEU A 10 5.18 5.41 -9.39
N HIS A 11 6.30 5.84 -8.81
CA HIS A 11 6.61 5.62 -7.39
C HIS A 11 5.67 6.37 -6.44
N LYS A 12 4.95 7.37 -6.94
CA LYS A 12 4.04 8.22 -6.14
C LYS A 12 2.58 7.82 -6.29
N ALA A 13 2.29 6.76 -7.04
CA ALA A 13 0.93 6.30 -7.27
C ALA A 13 0.20 5.97 -5.96
N PRO A 14 -1.00 6.51 -5.72
CA PRO A 14 -1.80 6.16 -4.56
C PRO A 14 -2.15 4.66 -4.53
N PRO A 15 -2.46 4.09 -3.34
CA PRO A 15 -2.86 2.71 -3.25
C PRO A 15 -4.04 2.38 -4.18
N GLY A 16 -3.91 1.27 -4.93
CA GLY A 16 -4.94 0.82 -5.86
C GLY A 16 -5.08 1.65 -7.14
N GLN A 17 -4.17 2.61 -7.40
CA GLN A 17 -4.24 3.50 -8.58
C GLN A 17 -3.02 3.40 -9.50
N LEU A 18 -2.14 2.41 -9.29
CA LEU A 18 -0.91 2.26 -10.07
C LEU A 18 -1.18 2.17 -11.58
N GLN A 19 -2.21 1.41 -11.98
CA GLN A 19 -2.54 1.22 -13.40
C GLN A 19 -3.04 2.50 -14.06
N GLN A 20 -3.85 3.29 -13.34
CA GLN A 20 -4.31 4.59 -13.81
C GLN A 20 -3.13 5.54 -13.99
N VAL A 21 -2.25 5.64 -12.99
CA VAL A 21 -1.05 6.49 -13.07
C VAL A 21 -0.12 6.04 -14.20
N TYR A 22 0.04 4.74 -14.40
CA TYR A 22 0.82 4.22 -15.53
C TYR A 22 0.21 4.61 -16.88
N HIS A 23 -1.11 4.52 -17.03
CA HIS A 23 -1.81 4.94 -18.23
C HIS A 23 -1.65 6.46 -18.49
N ASP A 24 -1.77 7.28 -17.45
CA ASP A 24 -1.59 8.73 -17.53
C ASP A 24 -0.16 9.10 -17.93
N VAL A 25 0.84 8.50 -17.28
CA VAL A 25 2.26 8.68 -17.60
C VAL A 25 2.55 8.27 -19.05
N ARG A 26 1.97 7.14 -19.50
CA ARG A 26 2.07 6.70 -20.89
C ARG A 26 1.47 7.73 -21.85
N GLY A 27 0.29 8.26 -21.55
CA GLY A 27 -0.35 9.30 -22.36
C GLY A 27 0.51 10.56 -22.48
N ILE A 28 1.07 11.03 -21.36
CA ILE A 28 1.96 12.21 -21.32
C ILE A 28 3.21 11.97 -22.17
N ILE A 29 3.85 10.81 -22.01
CA ILE A 29 5.06 10.48 -22.74
C ILE A 29 4.78 10.37 -24.24
N SER A 30 3.72 9.65 -24.64
CA SER A 30 3.33 9.50 -26.05
C SER A 30 2.93 10.82 -26.71
N ALA A 31 2.44 11.80 -25.96
CA ALA A 31 2.19 13.14 -26.48
C ALA A 31 3.48 13.95 -26.69
N SER A 32 4.55 13.62 -25.97
CA SER A 32 5.82 14.37 -25.97
C SER A 32 6.94 13.74 -26.79
N SER A 33 6.81 12.47 -27.17
CA SER A 33 7.86 11.69 -27.83
C SER A 33 7.26 10.73 -28.86
N VAL A 34 8.02 10.42 -29.92
CA VAL A 34 7.63 9.50 -31.02
C VAL A 34 7.98 8.03 -30.69
N GLU A 35 8.40 7.75 -29.45
CA GLU A 35 8.89 6.42 -29.08
C GLU A 35 7.78 5.35 -29.14
N PRO A 36 8.10 4.14 -29.66
CA PRO A 36 7.18 3.01 -29.65
C PRO A 36 6.69 2.63 -28.25
N ALA A 37 5.43 2.19 -28.15
CA ALA A 37 4.84 1.77 -26.87
C ALA A 37 5.58 0.58 -26.21
N ALA A 38 6.24 -0.26 -26.99
CA ALA A 38 7.04 -1.38 -26.50
C ALA A 38 8.24 -0.89 -25.67
N ASP A 39 8.91 0.17 -26.12
CA ASP A 39 10.08 0.71 -25.43
C ASP A 39 9.69 1.34 -24.09
N LEU A 40 8.53 1.99 -24.00
CA LEU A 40 8.03 2.52 -22.73
C LEU A 40 7.75 1.41 -21.70
N SER A 41 7.19 0.29 -22.14
CA SER A 41 6.89 -0.83 -21.24
C SER A 41 8.16 -1.40 -20.60
N ILE A 42 9.24 -1.49 -21.39
CA ILE A 42 10.56 -1.93 -20.94
C ILE A 42 11.15 -0.90 -19.96
N LEU A 43 11.08 0.40 -20.29
CA LEU A 43 11.60 1.48 -19.45
C LEU A 43 10.83 1.66 -18.13
N ALA A 44 9.52 1.41 -18.12
CA ALA A 44 8.68 1.53 -16.94
C ALA A 44 8.80 0.34 -15.98
N ARG A 45 9.20 -0.83 -16.48
CA ARG A 45 9.24 -2.08 -15.70
C ARG A 45 10.02 -1.96 -14.39
N PRO A 46 11.26 -1.42 -14.35
CA PRO A 46 12.00 -1.29 -13.08
C PRO A 46 11.31 -0.38 -12.06
N HIS A 47 10.64 0.68 -12.52
CA HIS A 47 9.90 1.60 -11.65
C HIS A 47 8.64 0.95 -11.07
N LEU A 48 7.95 0.16 -11.88
CA LEU A 48 6.78 -0.60 -11.45
C LEU A 48 7.16 -1.70 -10.47
N ASP A 49 8.22 -2.47 -10.74
CA ASP A 49 8.71 -3.52 -9.84
C ASP A 49 9.14 -2.93 -8.49
N ARG A 50 9.87 -1.82 -8.53
CA ARG A 50 10.24 -1.06 -7.32
C ARG A 50 9.01 -0.61 -6.54
N TYR A 51 8.02 -0.01 -7.21
CA TYR A 51 6.77 0.37 -6.55
C TYR A 51 6.12 -0.84 -5.91
N CYS A 52 6.02 -1.97 -6.63
CA CYS A 52 5.38 -3.17 -6.13
C CYS A 52 6.02 -3.69 -4.84
N GLN A 53 7.35 -3.71 -4.78
CA GLN A 53 8.12 -4.16 -3.62
C GLN A 53 8.08 -3.17 -2.47
N GLU A 54 8.37 -1.88 -2.70
CA GLU A 54 8.36 -0.86 -1.64
C GLU A 54 6.96 -0.67 -1.04
N GLN A 55 5.93 -0.84 -1.87
CA GLN A 55 4.54 -0.70 -1.47
C GLN A 55 3.90 -2.00 -1.01
N LEU A 56 4.69 -3.07 -0.83
CA LEU A 56 4.24 -4.39 -0.36
C LEU A 56 2.94 -4.82 -1.03
N MET A 57 2.89 -4.70 -2.36
CA MET A 57 1.67 -4.99 -3.11
C MET A 57 1.24 -6.44 -2.92
N VAL A 58 -0.06 -6.65 -2.76
CA VAL A 58 -0.64 -7.98 -2.57
C VAL A 58 -1.22 -8.44 -3.90
N VAL A 59 -0.85 -9.63 -4.33
CA VAL A 59 -1.34 -10.24 -5.58
C VAL A 59 -1.90 -11.63 -5.30
N PRO A 60 -3.02 -12.03 -5.91
CA PRO A 60 -3.57 -13.36 -5.73
C PRO A 60 -2.71 -14.39 -6.47
N VAL A 61 -2.37 -15.50 -5.81
CA VAL A 61 -1.65 -16.63 -6.40
C VAL A 61 -2.49 -17.89 -6.20
N ALA A 62 -2.75 -18.58 -7.31
CA ALA A 62 -3.46 -19.86 -7.30
C ALA A 62 -2.45 -21.02 -7.43
N PHE A 63 -2.42 -21.91 -6.44
CA PHE A 63 -1.56 -23.09 -6.47
C PHE A 63 -2.16 -24.22 -5.62
N SER A 64 -2.04 -25.47 -6.09
CA SER A 64 -2.53 -26.66 -5.36
C SER A 64 -3.99 -26.56 -4.89
N GLY A 65 -4.86 -25.98 -5.71
CA GLY A 65 -6.30 -25.81 -5.42
C GLY A 65 -6.64 -24.72 -4.39
N LYS A 66 -5.66 -23.92 -3.97
CA LYS A 66 -5.83 -22.78 -3.05
C LYS A 66 -5.51 -21.47 -3.76
N VAL A 67 -6.18 -20.39 -3.34
CA VAL A 67 -5.87 -19.03 -3.77
C VAL A 67 -5.54 -18.22 -2.52
N GLU A 68 -4.33 -17.70 -2.45
CA GLU A 68 -3.83 -16.90 -1.32
C GLU A 68 -3.20 -15.61 -1.84
N GLY A 69 -3.18 -14.58 -1.02
CA GLY A 69 -2.46 -13.35 -1.34
C GLY A 69 -0.96 -13.49 -1.09
N ALA A 70 -0.15 -13.22 -2.11
CA ALA A 70 1.29 -13.07 -2.01
C ALA A 70 1.66 -11.60 -1.87
N VAL A 71 2.53 -11.28 -0.90
CA VAL A 71 3.11 -9.92 -0.78
C VAL A 71 4.35 -9.85 -1.65
N LEU A 72 4.38 -8.88 -2.57
CA LEU A 72 5.55 -8.55 -3.36
C LEU A 72 6.51 -7.73 -2.50
N CYS A 73 7.65 -8.31 -2.15
CA CYS A 73 8.67 -7.67 -1.33
C CYS A 73 10.06 -8.20 -1.71
N GLU A 74 11.10 -7.49 -1.28
CA GLU A 74 12.50 -7.84 -1.56
C GLU A 74 12.84 -9.27 -1.08
N GLN A 75 12.35 -9.65 0.10
CA GLN A 75 12.58 -10.97 0.70
C GLN A 75 11.92 -12.12 -0.08
N ALA A 76 10.91 -11.81 -0.90
CA ALA A 76 10.24 -12.80 -1.73
C ALA A 76 11.03 -13.11 -3.00
N VAL A 77 12.01 -12.27 -3.38
CA VAL A 77 12.74 -12.42 -4.64
C VAL A 77 13.56 -13.70 -4.65
N VAL A 78 13.31 -14.54 -5.66
CA VAL A 78 14.09 -15.74 -5.96
C VAL A 78 14.99 -15.42 -7.15
N GLN A 79 16.30 -15.46 -6.94
CA GLN A 79 17.27 -15.37 -8.04
C GLN A 79 17.29 -16.69 -8.81
N ASN A 80 16.75 -16.70 -10.03
CA ASN A 80 16.81 -17.85 -10.93
C ASN A 80 17.34 -17.37 -12.30
N GLY A 81 18.65 -17.18 -12.40
CA GLY A 81 19.29 -16.60 -13.59
C GLY A 81 18.81 -15.17 -13.87
N ASP A 82 18.42 -14.90 -15.12
CA ASP A 82 17.96 -13.58 -15.58
C ASP A 82 16.46 -13.31 -15.29
N GLU A 83 15.71 -14.31 -14.82
CA GLU A 83 14.27 -14.15 -14.59
C GLU A 83 13.93 -13.80 -13.14
N LEU A 84 13.27 -12.64 -12.94
CA LEU A 84 12.76 -12.21 -11.65
C LEU A 84 11.52 -13.04 -11.27
N ARG A 85 11.66 -13.92 -10.27
CA ARG A 85 10.57 -14.73 -9.70
C ARG A 85 10.34 -14.37 -8.24
N MET A 86 9.11 -14.49 -7.78
CA MET A 86 8.71 -14.27 -6.39
C MET A 86 8.35 -15.60 -5.74
N SER A 87 8.75 -15.79 -4.48
CA SER A 87 8.37 -16.94 -3.66
C SER A 87 7.14 -16.65 -2.83
N HIS A 88 6.33 -17.68 -2.60
CA HIS A 88 5.22 -17.68 -1.67
C HIS A 88 5.48 -18.74 -0.58
N PRO A 89 5.96 -18.36 0.62
CA PRO A 89 6.35 -19.31 1.67
C PRO A 89 5.22 -20.27 2.10
N ARG A 90 3.99 -19.75 2.26
CA ARG A 90 2.82 -20.54 2.68
C ARG A 90 2.32 -21.54 1.62
N LEU A 91 2.23 -21.11 0.35
CA LEU A 91 1.83 -22.00 -0.74
C LEU A 91 2.95 -22.92 -1.22
N GLN A 92 4.19 -22.67 -0.79
CA GLN A 92 5.37 -23.41 -1.22
C GLN A 92 5.45 -23.46 -2.76
N CYS A 93 5.46 -22.26 -3.35
CA CYS A 93 5.61 -22.09 -4.79
C CYS A 93 6.41 -20.83 -5.13
N SER A 94 6.98 -20.78 -6.32
CA SER A 94 7.46 -19.56 -6.97
C SER A 94 6.52 -19.16 -8.11
N PHE A 95 6.46 -17.88 -8.46
CA PHE A 95 5.63 -17.37 -9.55
C PHE A 95 6.27 -16.14 -10.19
N ARG A 96 5.84 -15.81 -11.40
CA ARG A 96 6.16 -14.55 -12.08
C ARG A 96 5.04 -13.55 -11.88
N TYR A 97 5.40 -12.29 -11.75
CA TYR A 97 4.43 -11.20 -11.70
C TYR A 97 4.72 -10.19 -12.82
N ASP A 98 3.68 -9.87 -13.59
CA ASP A 98 3.73 -8.78 -14.56
C ASP A 98 3.04 -7.54 -13.95
N PRO A 99 3.78 -6.47 -13.63
CA PRO A 99 3.20 -5.27 -13.05
C PRO A 99 2.45 -4.39 -14.06
N ILE A 100 2.65 -4.59 -15.37
CA ILE A 100 1.93 -3.87 -16.43
C ILE A 100 0.56 -4.49 -16.60
N GLN A 101 0.50 -5.82 -16.65
CA GLN A 101 -0.77 -6.55 -16.77
C GLN A 101 -1.47 -6.75 -15.41
N GLY A 102 -0.73 -6.67 -14.31
CA GLY A 102 -1.24 -6.96 -12.97
C GLY A 102 -1.56 -8.45 -12.75
N THR A 103 -0.87 -9.36 -13.45
CA THR A 103 -1.18 -10.80 -13.46
C THR A 103 -0.02 -11.63 -12.96
N THR A 104 -0.35 -12.72 -12.26
CA THR A 104 0.59 -13.77 -11.86
C THR A 104 0.60 -14.90 -12.87
N SER A 105 1.77 -15.44 -13.21
CA SER A 105 1.94 -16.53 -14.18
C SER A 105 3.06 -17.48 -13.77
N ASP A 106 3.19 -18.61 -14.48
CA ASP A 106 4.29 -19.59 -14.35
C ASP A 106 4.56 -19.99 -12.88
N VAL A 107 3.50 -20.48 -12.22
CA VAL A 107 3.58 -20.93 -10.82
C VAL A 107 4.25 -22.30 -10.76
N ARG A 108 5.34 -22.42 -10.02
CA ARG A 108 6.13 -23.66 -9.88
C ARG A 108 6.24 -24.09 -8.42
N ALA A 109 6.23 -25.38 -8.17
CA ALA A 109 6.44 -25.94 -6.84
C ALA A 109 7.85 -25.61 -6.34
N GLY A 110 7.98 -25.28 -5.06
CA GLY A 110 9.28 -25.04 -4.45
C GLY A 110 9.17 -24.66 -2.99
N ARG A 111 10.23 -24.87 -2.21
CA ARG A 111 10.16 -24.68 -0.76
C ARG A 111 11.28 -23.78 -0.27
N TYR A 112 10.95 -23.01 0.76
CA TYR A 112 11.91 -22.17 1.46
C TYR A 112 12.72 -23.01 2.45
N LYS A 113 14.04 -23.02 2.29
CA LYS A 113 14.93 -23.82 3.12
C LYS A 113 15.70 -22.90 4.07
N HIS A 114 15.41 -23.06 5.35
CA HIS A 114 16.10 -22.38 6.42
C HIS A 114 16.00 -23.20 7.71
N SER A 115 16.93 -23.01 8.64
CA SER A 115 16.87 -23.62 9.98
C SER A 115 15.63 -23.17 10.78
N LEU A 116 15.07 -22.02 10.42
CA LEU A 116 13.91 -21.39 11.07
C LEU A 116 12.57 -21.65 10.37
N THR A 117 12.52 -22.47 9.31
CA THR A 117 11.30 -22.67 8.51
C THR A 117 10.09 -23.10 9.36
N GLU A 118 10.29 -23.97 10.34
CA GLU A 118 9.22 -24.40 11.26
C GLU A 118 8.71 -23.25 12.12
N PHE A 119 9.61 -22.42 12.63
CA PHE A 119 9.27 -21.26 13.45
C PHE A 119 8.60 -20.14 12.62
N CYS A 120 9.04 -19.90 11.39
CA CYS A 120 8.33 -19.04 10.43
C CYS A 120 6.89 -19.49 10.23
N THR A 121 6.68 -20.81 10.09
CA THR A 121 5.34 -21.40 9.92
C THR A 121 4.48 -21.21 11.18
N GLU A 122 5.08 -21.32 12.37
CA GLU A 122 4.38 -21.05 13.64
C GLU A 122 3.95 -19.58 13.76
N ILE A 123 4.87 -18.64 13.46
CA ILE A 123 4.57 -17.21 13.44
C ILE A 123 3.51 -16.90 12.39
N ASP A 124 3.63 -17.43 11.17
CA ASP A 124 2.68 -17.22 10.08
C ASP A 124 1.27 -17.64 10.49
N LYS A 125 1.12 -18.80 11.15
CA LYS A 125 -0.16 -19.28 11.65
C LYS A 125 -0.74 -18.37 12.74
N ALA A 126 0.08 -17.93 13.69
CA ALA A 126 -0.35 -17.02 14.74
C ALA A 126 -0.73 -15.64 14.18
N ALA A 127 0.07 -15.12 13.25
CA ALA A 127 -0.15 -13.85 12.58
C ALA A 127 -1.39 -13.90 11.67
N SER A 128 -1.63 -14.99 10.95
CA SER A 128 -2.83 -15.16 10.11
C SER A 128 -4.12 -15.10 10.93
N LYS A 129 -4.10 -15.69 12.15
CA LYS A 129 -5.20 -15.56 13.10
C LYS A 129 -5.38 -14.12 13.57
N TYR A 130 -4.29 -13.41 13.88
CA TYR A 130 -4.34 -12.00 14.24
C TYR A 130 -4.93 -11.16 13.10
N VAL A 131 -4.41 -11.34 11.88
CA VAL A 131 -4.78 -10.56 10.70
C VAL A 131 -6.26 -10.73 10.35
N SER A 132 -6.77 -11.97 10.33
CA SER A 132 -8.20 -12.23 10.07
C SER A 132 -9.15 -11.61 11.10
N ASN A 133 -8.69 -11.37 12.33
CA ASN A 133 -9.49 -10.70 13.36
C ASN A 133 -9.44 -9.16 13.29
N HIS A 134 -8.42 -8.58 12.65
CA HIS A 134 -8.14 -7.13 12.69
C HIS A 134 -8.23 -6.44 11.32
N PHE A 135 -8.09 -7.18 10.23
CA PHE A 135 -8.10 -6.66 8.87
C PHE A 135 -9.18 -7.40 8.06
N TYR A 136 -9.99 -6.63 7.32
CA TYR A 136 -11.04 -7.18 6.47
C TYR A 136 -10.48 -8.04 5.33
N ASP A 137 -9.44 -7.54 4.67
CA ASP A 137 -8.71 -8.22 3.59
C ASP A 137 -7.21 -8.02 3.82
N GLY A 138 -6.73 -8.64 4.90
CA GLY A 138 -5.34 -8.55 5.34
C GLY A 138 -4.54 -9.76 4.92
N VAL A 139 -3.29 -9.52 4.53
CA VAL A 139 -2.34 -10.57 4.16
C VAL A 139 -1.09 -10.46 5.03
N VAL A 140 -0.58 -11.61 5.46
CA VAL A 140 0.70 -11.72 6.14
C VAL A 140 1.64 -12.63 5.37
N THR A 141 2.92 -12.30 5.38
CA THR A 141 4.01 -13.19 4.97
C THR A 141 5.16 -13.10 5.96
N VAL A 142 5.89 -14.20 6.11
CA VAL A 142 7.02 -14.35 7.04
C VAL A 142 8.19 -14.96 6.29
N PHE A 143 9.34 -14.30 6.34
CA PHE A 143 10.59 -14.76 5.74
C PHE A 143 11.67 -14.88 6.80
N ALA A 144 12.53 -15.90 6.69
CA ALA A 144 13.79 -15.91 7.41
C ALA A 144 14.84 -15.17 6.57
N SER A 145 15.70 -14.39 7.23
CA SER A 145 16.84 -13.76 6.60
C SER A 145 17.77 -14.82 6.01
N GLU A 146 18.38 -14.53 4.86
CA GLU A 146 19.33 -15.42 4.16
C GLU A 146 18.79 -16.80 3.75
N GLY A 147 17.47 -17.04 3.82
CA GLY A 147 16.93 -18.32 3.37
C GLY A 147 17.00 -18.46 1.85
N SER A 148 17.25 -19.70 1.41
CA SER A 148 17.26 -20.04 -0.01
C SER A 148 15.93 -20.68 -0.41
N PHE A 149 15.45 -20.32 -1.60
CA PHE A 149 14.31 -20.98 -2.21
C PHE A 149 14.81 -22.07 -3.15
N GLU A 150 14.37 -23.31 -2.95
CA GLU A 150 14.67 -24.44 -3.82
C GLU A 150 13.42 -24.78 -4.64
N GLU A 151 13.46 -24.58 -5.96
CA GLU A 151 12.43 -25.08 -6.88
C GLU A 151 12.47 -26.62 -6.92
N GLU A 152 11.30 -27.27 -6.87
CA GLU A 152 11.24 -28.72 -7.10
C GLU A 152 11.44 -28.98 -8.59
N GLN A 153 12.52 -29.68 -8.94
CA GLN A 153 12.72 -30.13 -10.31
C GLN A 153 11.60 -31.11 -10.68
N ILE A 154 10.88 -30.80 -11.76
CA ILE A 154 9.95 -31.75 -12.38
C ILE A 154 10.80 -32.90 -12.90
N ALA A 155 10.74 -34.06 -12.22
CA ALA A 155 11.36 -35.28 -12.70
C ALA A 155 10.69 -35.68 -14.04
N GLY A 156 11.34 -35.36 -15.16
CA GLY A 156 10.94 -35.85 -16.48
C GLY A 156 10.92 -34.80 -17.60
N GLN A 157 12.04 -34.15 -17.88
CA GLN A 157 12.40 -33.73 -19.24
C GLN A 157 13.89 -34.05 -19.41
N GLU A 158 14.18 -35.30 -19.80
CA GLU A 158 15.45 -35.57 -20.48
C GLU A 158 15.37 -34.85 -21.82
N GLU A 159 16.19 -33.81 -21.99
CA GLU A 159 16.55 -33.33 -23.32
C GLU A 159 17.13 -34.51 -24.12
N PRO A 160 16.72 -34.73 -25.38
CA PRO A 160 17.38 -35.72 -26.20
C PRO A 160 18.78 -35.18 -26.52
N THR A 161 19.79 -35.73 -25.84
CA THR A 161 21.19 -35.58 -26.21
C THR A 161 21.37 -35.92 -27.69
N GLU A 162 21.75 -34.93 -28.49
CA GLU A 162 22.26 -35.12 -29.84
C GLU A 162 23.49 -36.03 -29.79
N GLN A 163 23.34 -37.28 -30.24
CA GLN A 163 24.45 -38.12 -30.61
C GLN A 163 24.69 -37.99 -32.11
N THR A 164 25.74 -37.25 -32.44
CA THR A 164 26.40 -37.27 -33.74
C THR A 164 26.87 -38.70 -34.07
N GLY A 165 26.43 -39.24 -35.20
CA GLY A 165 26.87 -40.53 -35.74
C GLY A 165 26.64 -40.62 -37.24
N ASN A 166 27.73 -40.63 -38.00
CA ASN A 166 27.79 -40.54 -39.46
C ASN A 166 27.44 -41.84 -40.20
N ALA A 167 26.86 -41.65 -41.40
CA ALA A 167 27.06 -42.38 -42.66
C ALA A 167 26.17 -43.58 -43.09
N ARG A 168 25.59 -43.38 -44.28
CA ARG A 168 25.66 -44.19 -45.53
C ARG A 168 24.39 -44.94 -46.04
N SER A 169 23.82 -44.36 -47.10
CA SER A 169 23.30 -44.93 -48.37
C SER A 169 22.45 -46.21 -48.36
N SER A 170 21.24 -46.15 -48.95
CA SER A 170 20.92 -46.79 -50.24
C SER A 170 19.44 -46.64 -50.63
N ASP A 171 19.22 -46.16 -51.87
CA ASP A 171 18.35 -46.65 -52.94
C ASP A 171 16.85 -46.99 -52.78
N ARG A 172 16.09 -46.42 -53.76
CA ARG A 172 14.88 -46.92 -54.47
C ARG A 172 13.54 -46.80 -53.71
N GLN A 173 12.40 -46.47 -54.33
CA GLN A 173 11.98 -46.38 -55.73
C GLN A 173 10.69 -45.53 -55.81
N GLU A 174 10.53 -44.75 -56.88
CA GLU A 174 9.23 -44.23 -57.37
C GLU A 174 8.42 -45.37 -57.99
N GLU A 175 7.11 -45.40 -57.79
CA GLU A 175 6.14 -45.87 -58.78
C GLU A 175 4.83 -45.07 -58.66
N ASP A 176 4.15 -45.01 -59.79
CA ASP A 176 3.36 -43.92 -60.32
C ASP A 176 1.99 -44.48 -60.77
N ILE A 177 0.99 -43.59 -60.87
CA ILE A 177 -0.26 -43.66 -61.69
C ILE A 177 -1.40 -44.67 -61.37
N LEU A 178 -2.62 -44.17 -61.07
CA LEU A 178 -3.84 -44.14 -61.94
C LEU A 178 -5.18 -44.06 -61.17
N ASP A 179 -5.94 -43.00 -61.47
CA ASP A 179 -7.40 -42.80 -61.32
C ASP A 179 -8.21 -43.79 -62.21
N PRO A 180 -9.54 -44.06 -62.02
CA PRO A 180 -10.59 -43.06 -62.32
C PRO A 180 -12.02 -43.19 -61.70
N LEU A 181 -12.66 -42.01 -61.54
CA LEU A 181 -14.03 -41.57 -61.91
C LEU A 181 -15.35 -42.21 -61.39
N GLN A 182 -16.33 -41.27 -61.28
CA GLN A 182 -17.81 -41.34 -61.24
C GLN A 182 -18.41 -41.46 -59.84
N GLY A 183 -19.31 -40.59 -59.35
CA GLY A 183 -20.10 -39.50 -59.94
C GLY A 183 -21.52 -39.58 -59.34
N GLU A 184 -22.02 -38.51 -58.72
CA GLU A 184 -23.43 -38.09 -58.81
C GLU A 184 -23.65 -36.74 -58.11
N GLU A 185 -24.39 -35.89 -58.81
CA GLU A 185 -24.76 -34.52 -58.51
C GLU A 185 -25.85 -34.42 -57.43
N LEU A 186 -25.97 -33.24 -56.78
CA LEU A 186 -27.20 -32.43 -56.82
C LEU A 186 -27.00 -31.06 -56.14
N GLN A 187 -26.86 -30.04 -57.01
CA GLN A 187 -27.48 -28.71 -57.01
C GLN A 187 -27.55 -27.84 -55.73
N LYS A 188 -26.70 -26.79 -55.76
CA LYS A 188 -27.01 -25.34 -55.75
C LYS A 188 -28.34 -24.86 -55.13
N ASN A 189 -28.24 -23.89 -54.22
CA ASN A 189 -28.46 -22.48 -54.56
C ASN A 189 -27.90 -21.53 -53.49
N ASP A 190 -27.49 -20.37 -54.00
CA ASP A 190 -26.89 -19.18 -53.37
C ASP A 190 -27.72 -18.63 -52.19
N ASP A 191 -27.25 -17.80 -51.25
CA ASP A 191 -26.56 -16.53 -51.47
C ASP A 191 -26.15 -15.88 -50.11
N GLN A 192 -25.12 -15.03 -50.17
CA GLN A 192 -24.81 -13.86 -49.32
C GLN A 192 -24.31 -13.99 -47.85
N ALA A 193 -22.99 -13.84 -47.73
CA ALA A 193 -22.27 -12.69 -47.13
C ALA A 193 -22.32 -12.39 -45.60
N ILE A 194 -21.12 -11.99 -45.13
CA ILE A 194 -20.76 -11.12 -43.99
C ILE A 194 -20.28 -11.83 -42.69
N GLU A 195 -19.14 -11.32 -42.20
CA GLU A 195 -18.25 -11.74 -41.12
C GLU A 195 -18.87 -12.00 -39.72
N PRO A 196 -18.19 -12.79 -38.86
CA PRO A 196 -18.56 -12.97 -37.46
C PRO A 196 -17.91 -11.92 -36.55
N THR A 197 -18.73 -11.20 -35.78
CA THR A 197 -18.25 -10.36 -34.66
C THR A 197 -18.09 -11.20 -33.39
N ALA A 198 -16.97 -10.97 -32.72
CA ALA A 198 -16.49 -11.66 -31.54
C ALA A 198 -17.29 -11.35 -30.25
N GLN A 199 -17.60 -12.44 -29.55
CA GLN A 199 -17.43 -12.71 -28.11
C GLN A 199 -17.65 -11.59 -27.09
N ALA A 200 -18.74 -11.78 -26.34
CA ALA A 200 -19.02 -11.17 -25.05
C ALA A 200 -18.30 -11.90 -23.90
N SER A 201 -17.93 -11.09 -22.90
CA SER A 201 -17.37 -11.42 -21.60
C SER A 201 -18.26 -12.35 -20.77
N GLY A 202 -17.72 -13.47 -20.31
CA GLY A 202 -18.37 -14.40 -19.38
C GLY A 202 -18.01 -14.11 -17.93
N SER A 203 -18.97 -13.56 -17.17
CA SER A 203 -18.99 -13.56 -15.70
C SER A 203 -19.72 -14.81 -15.23
N VAL A 204 -19.03 -15.71 -14.54
CA VAL A 204 -19.62 -16.92 -13.95
C VAL A 204 -20.16 -16.59 -12.55
N ALA A 205 -21.48 -16.59 -12.42
CA ALA A 205 -22.19 -16.65 -11.15
C ALA A 205 -22.86 -18.03 -11.06
N THR A 206 -22.52 -18.79 -10.02
CA THR A 206 -23.13 -20.08 -9.70
C THR A 206 -24.46 -19.89 -8.98
N SER A 207 -25.44 -20.66 -9.44
CA SER A 207 -26.82 -20.70 -9.01
C SER A 207 -27.04 -21.64 -7.83
N LEU A 208 -28.01 -21.29 -6.97
CA LEU A 208 -28.82 -22.23 -6.18
C LEU A 208 -30.18 -21.54 -5.97
N GLY A 209 -31.25 -22.20 -6.39
CA GLY A 209 -32.58 -21.60 -6.56
C GLY A 209 -33.63 -22.01 -5.54
N LYS A 210 -34.77 -21.30 -5.65
CA LYS A 210 -36.19 -21.66 -5.36
C LYS A 210 -36.53 -22.07 -3.93
N HIS A 211 -37.65 -21.67 -3.31
CA HIS A 211 -38.95 -21.10 -3.71
C HIS A 211 -39.59 -20.48 -2.45
N ASP A 212 -40.40 -19.41 -2.57
CA ASP A 212 -41.86 -19.44 -2.35
C ASP A 212 -42.50 -18.04 -2.43
N GLU A 213 -43.71 -18.05 -2.99
CA GLU A 213 -44.57 -16.94 -3.44
C GLU A 213 -45.34 -16.19 -2.32
N ILE A 214 -46.10 -15.18 -2.78
CA ILE A 214 -47.19 -14.37 -2.18
C ILE A 214 -46.69 -12.96 -1.83
N GLY A 215 -47.19 -11.84 -2.37
CA GLY A 215 -48.32 -11.54 -3.25
C GLY A 215 -48.66 -10.03 -3.14
N SER A 216 -49.22 -9.48 -4.23
CA SER A 216 -50.00 -8.22 -4.37
C SER A 216 -49.34 -6.85 -4.14
N ASP A 217 -48.87 -6.25 -5.25
CA ASP A 217 -49.55 -5.20 -6.03
C ASP A 217 -50.38 -4.10 -5.30
N LYS A 218 -49.89 -2.85 -5.33
CA LYS A 218 -50.55 -1.63 -5.87
C LYS A 218 -49.99 -0.32 -5.27
N GLN A 219 -49.42 0.50 -6.13
CA GLN A 219 -49.44 1.98 -6.05
C GLN A 219 -50.33 2.47 -7.20
N PRO A 220 -51.09 3.58 -7.06
CA PRO A 220 -50.50 4.86 -7.47
C PRO A 220 -51.07 6.10 -6.75
N GLY A 221 -50.43 7.26 -6.95
CA GLY A 221 -51.12 8.55 -6.94
C GLY A 221 -50.46 9.69 -6.17
N MET A 222 -49.78 10.58 -6.90
CA MET A 222 -49.54 11.98 -6.51
C MET A 222 -50.87 12.72 -6.37
N VAL A 223 -50.92 13.77 -5.52
CA VAL A 223 -51.40 15.15 -5.84
C VAL A 223 -51.62 16.00 -4.56
N SER A 224 -51.02 17.21 -4.61
CA SER A 224 -51.35 18.52 -4.00
C SER A 224 -51.39 18.79 -2.48
N GLU A 225 -50.64 19.84 -2.11
CA GLU A 225 -50.90 20.75 -0.98
C GLU A 225 -52.32 21.35 -1.00
N PRO A 226 -52.81 21.84 0.16
CA PRO A 226 -53.12 23.27 0.21
C PRO A 226 -52.70 23.98 1.51
N LYS A 227 -52.61 25.30 1.38
CA LYS A 227 -52.35 26.31 2.41
C LYS A 227 -53.63 26.84 3.07
N ASP A 228 -53.41 27.35 4.29
CA ASP A 228 -54.13 28.39 5.06
C ASP A 228 -55.54 28.09 5.61
N THR A 229 -55.74 28.18 6.93
CA THR A 229 -56.34 29.35 7.64
C THR A 229 -56.42 29.09 9.17
N GLU A 230 -56.18 30.17 9.94
CA GLU A 230 -56.27 30.39 11.40
C GLU A 230 -57.68 30.10 11.98
N ASP A 231 -57.97 29.95 13.29
CA ASP A 231 -57.63 30.75 14.47
C ASP A 231 -58.03 30.02 15.79
N ASP A 232 -57.46 30.46 16.93
CA ASP A 232 -58.12 30.81 18.23
C ASP A 232 -57.49 30.38 19.60
N ILE A 233 -56.98 31.41 20.32
CA ILE A 233 -57.12 31.75 21.78
C ILE A 233 -56.24 30.94 22.80
N VAL A 234 -55.39 31.44 23.73
CA VAL A 234 -55.44 32.51 24.78
C VAL A 234 -54.02 32.93 25.29
N LYS A 235 -53.80 34.26 25.37
CA LYS A 235 -53.11 35.15 26.34
C LYS A 235 -52.10 34.72 27.47
N ASP A 236 -51.08 35.58 27.56
CA ASP A 236 -50.53 36.35 28.73
C ASP A 236 -49.13 36.06 29.33
N HIS A 237 -48.51 37.17 29.73
CA HIS A 237 -47.09 37.50 29.98
C HIS A 237 -46.48 37.10 31.34
N HIS A 238 -45.16 36.80 31.29
CA HIS A 238 -44.01 37.10 32.20
C HIS A 238 -44.12 37.09 33.75
N PRO A 239 -43.04 36.74 34.51
CA PRO A 239 -42.03 37.75 34.87
C PRO A 239 -40.58 37.22 35.14
N SER A 240 -39.73 38.13 35.65
CA SER A 240 -38.28 38.15 35.86
C SER A 240 -37.80 37.75 37.27
N SER A 241 -36.50 37.40 37.37
CA SER A 241 -35.50 37.54 38.48
C SER A 241 -35.70 36.89 39.87
N GLN A 242 -34.69 36.16 40.36
CA GLN A 242 -33.79 36.51 41.50
C GLN A 242 -32.94 35.32 42.05
N GLU A 243 -31.85 35.72 42.73
CA GLU A 243 -30.62 35.07 43.25
C GLU A 243 -30.79 34.13 44.48
N PRO A 244 -29.72 33.48 45.01
CA PRO A 244 -28.89 34.05 46.13
C PRO A 244 -27.36 33.74 46.06
N THR A 245 -26.40 34.67 46.33
CA THR A 245 -25.85 35.30 47.59
C THR A 245 -24.62 34.62 48.27
N GLU A 246 -23.43 35.28 48.14
CA GLU A 246 -22.30 35.64 49.07
C GLU A 246 -21.58 34.63 50.04
N LEU A 247 -20.24 34.37 49.96
CA LEU A 247 -18.98 35.01 50.53
C LEU A 247 -18.55 34.51 51.96
N PRO A 248 -17.26 34.58 52.44
CA PRO A 248 -16.30 35.70 52.28
C PRO A 248 -14.77 35.43 52.15
N ASN A 249 -14.09 36.57 51.90
CA ASN A 249 -12.68 36.87 51.66
C ASN A 249 -11.68 36.61 52.81
N SER A 250 -10.38 36.56 52.46
CA SER A 250 -9.36 37.38 53.15
C SER A 250 -8.20 37.77 52.22
N ALA A 251 -7.73 39.01 52.40
CA ALA A 251 -6.88 39.82 51.55
C ALA A 251 -5.37 39.75 51.85
N ASN A 252 -4.54 40.10 50.85
CA ASN A 252 -3.47 41.14 50.84
C ASN A 252 -2.84 41.14 49.43
N ASP A 253 -2.92 42.20 48.61
CA ASP A 253 -2.14 43.46 48.63
C ASP A 253 -0.61 43.20 48.53
N GLY A 254 0.17 43.69 47.57
CA GLY A 254 -0.01 44.63 46.46
C GLY A 254 1.35 44.84 45.77
N THR A 255 1.41 45.84 44.90
CA THR A 255 2.58 46.46 44.21
C THR A 255 2.99 45.93 42.83
N GLU A 256 2.56 46.70 41.82
CA GLU A 256 3.16 46.84 40.49
C GLU A 256 4.57 47.46 40.61
N GLN A 257 5.50 47.05 39.75
CA GLN A 257 6.52 47.97 39.26
C GLN A 257 6.99 47.60 37.85
N ASP A 258 6.84 48.61 37.01
CA ASP A 258 7.37 48.84 35.68
C ASP A 258 8.89 48.70 35.62
N THR A 259 9.44 48.15 34.53
CA THR A 259 10.74 48.59 34.01
C THR A 259 10.97 48.08 32.58
N GLN A 260 11.28 49.05 31.74
CA GLN A 260 11.65 48.98 30.35
C GLN A 260 13.16 49.21 30.23
N GLU A 261 13.88 48.39 29.46
CA GLU A 261 15.13 48.71 28.73
C GLU A 261 15.57 47.45 27.95
N LYS A 262 15.60 47.44 26.61
CA LYS A 262 16.50 48.07 25.63
C LYS A 262 17.82 47.29 25.40
N LEU A 263 18.04 47.09 24.10
CA LEU A 263 19.09 46.39 23.37
C LEU A 263 20.53 46.81 23.74
N ASP A 264 21.47 45.89 23.61
CA ASP A 264 22.77 46.16 22.96
C ASP A 264 23.38 44.91 22.33
N ALA A 265 24.16 45.17 21.28
CA ALA A 265 24.72 44.26 20.30
C ALA A 265 26.02 43.59 20.74
N ASP A 266 26.39 42.49 20.08
CA ASP A 266 27.80 42.33 19.70
C ASP A 266 27.95 41.59 18.36
N VAL A 267 28.86 42.11 17.55
CA VAL A 267 29.27 41.67 16.22
C VAL A 267 30.76 41.38 16.32
N GLN A 268 31.20 40.19 15.89
CA GLN A 268 32.45 40.12 15.13
C GLN A 268 32.52 38.85 14.28
N ALA A 269 32.69 39.10 12.98
CA ALA A 269 32.97 38.14 11.92
C ALA A 269 34.48 38.10 11.66
N SER A 270 34.97 37.00 11.11
CA SER A 270 36.02 37.05 10.07
C SER A 270 36.13 35.74 9.29
N ASP A 271 35.90 35.88 7.99
CA ASP A 271 36.31 35.12 6.81
C ASP A 271 37.45 34.07 6.93
N ALA A 272 37.33 32.96 6.19
CA ALA A 272 38.00 32.76 4.89
C ALA A 272 38.11 31.26 4.50
N ASP A 273 37.53 30.89 3.36
CA ASP A 273 37.99 29.79 2.47
C ASP A 273 39.30 30.25 1.77
N PRO A 274 40.21 29.39 1.23
CA PRO A 274 39.84 28.35 0.25
C PRO A 274 40.74 27.08 0.10
N ALA A 275 40.20 26.12 -0.67
CA ALA A 275 40.86 25.24 -1.67
C ALA A 275 41.81 24.08 -1.30
N THR A 276 41.36 22.88 -1.72
CA THR A 276 42.06 21.85 -2.52
C THR A 276 43.34 21.20 -2.00
N SER A 277 43.26 19.90 -1.66
CA SER A 277 44.22 18.88 -2.15
C SER A 277 43.78 17.45 -1.77
N MET A 278 43.81 16.55 -2.77
CA MET A 278 43.88 15.10 -2.55
C MET A 278 45.25 14.73 -1.95
N PRO A 279 45.36 13.57 -1.29
CA PRO A 279 46.22 12.54 -1.88
C PRO A 279 45.74 11.09 -1.71
N ARG A 280 45.93 10.34 -2.80
CA ARG A 280 46.60 9.03 -2.96
C ARG A 280 46.59 8.01 -1.81
N ASP A 281 46.01 6.86 -2.16
CA ASP A 281 46.48 5.48 -1.98
C ASP A 281 47.81 5.28 -1.22
N SER A 282 47.74 4.54 -0.10
CA SER A 282 48.87 3.78 0.42
C SER A 282 48.39 2.62 1.30
N SER A 283 48.70 1.43 0.79
CA SER A 283 48.63 0.14 1.45
C SER A 283 49.49 0.09 2.71
N SER A 284 48.91 -0.42 3.81
CA SER A 284 49.68 -1.05 4.87
C SER A 284 48.90 -2.23 5.45
N ALA A 285 49.40 -3.42 5.12
CA ALA A 285 49.04 -4.66 5.75
C ALA A 285 49.45 -4.60 7.23
N THR A 286 48.53 -4.93 8.13
CA THR A 286 48.88 -5.32 9.50
C THR A 286 48.24 -6.68 9.76
N GLN A 287 49.12 -7.63 10.07
CA GLN A 287 48.83 -9.03 10.37
C GLN A 287 47.79 -9.12 11.50
N ARG A 288 46.74 -9.94 11.30
CA ARG A 288 45.85 -10.38 12.37
C ARG A 288 46.36 -11.72 12.87
N ASP A 289 46.74 -11.76 14.13
CA ASP A 289 47.02 -12.98 14.88
C ASP A 289 45.78 -13.89 14.89
N GLU A 290 45.97 -15.11 14.40
CA GLU A 290 45.06 -16.23 14.58
C GLU A 290 45.23 -16.79 16.00
N ASN A 291 44.23 -16.61 16.87
CA ASN A 291 43.79 -17.63 17.85
C ASN A 291 42.76 -17.07 18.84
N ASN A 292 41.48 -17.17 18.50
CA ASN A 292 40.41 -17.46 19.47
C ASN A 292 39.14 -17.94 18.73
N PRO A 293 38.67 -19.19 18.87
CA PRO A 293 37.42 -19.61 18.28
C PRO A 293 36.27 -19.29 19.25
N SER A 294 35.81 -18.04 19.28
CA SER A 294 34.44 -17.76 19.71
C SER A 294 33.56 -17.74 18.48
N LEU A 295 32.67 -18.73 18.34
CA LEU A 295 31.55 -18.68 17.40
C LEU A 295 30.71 -17.44 17.71
N ALA A 296 31.02 -16.32 17.08
CA ALA A 296 30.04 -15.30 16.78
C ALA A 296 29.27 -15.84 15.57
N SER A 297 28.13 -16.50 15.81
CA SER A 297 27.15 -16.70 14.76
C SER A 297 26.78 -15.32 14.21
N ASP A 298 26.90 -15.15 12.89
CA ASP A 298 26.48 -13.92 12.22
C ASP A 298 25.04 -13.59 12.67
N PRO A 299 24.75 -12.42 13.28
CA PRO A 299 23.42 -12.13 13.81
C PRO A 299 22.32 -12.16 12.74
N SER A 300 22.69 -12.02 11.45
CA SER A 300 21.77 -12.08 10.32
C SER A 300 21.11 -13.45 10.13
N CYS A 301 21.75 -14.56 10.51
CA CYS A 301 21.24 -15.92 10.28
C CYS A 301 20.05 -16.30 11.17
N THR A 302 19.65 -15.40 12.08
CA THR A 302 18.55 -15.64 13.04
C THR A 302 17.39 -14.67 12.89
N LEU A 303 17.48 -13.70 11.97
CA LEU A 303 16.45 -12.68 11.81
C LEU A 303 15.27 -13.19 10.96
N LEU A 304 14.08 -12.75 11.33
CA LEU A 304 12.84 -13.01 10.63
C LEU A 304 12.19 -11.68 10.24
N THR A 305 11.70 -11.60 9.01
CA THR A 305 10.93 -10.46 8.53
C THR A 305 9.47 -10.84 8.40
N ILE A 306 8.60 -10.09 9.07
CA ILE A 306 7.15 -10.24 9.05
C ILE A 306 6.56 -9.01 8.36
N HIS A 307 5.82 -9.22 7.28
CA HIS A 307 5.03 -8.17 6.64
C HIS A 307 3.54 -8.45 6.85
N ILE A 308 2.82 -7.44 7.35
CA ILE A 308 1.35 -7.44 7.43
C ILE A 308 0.84 -6.28 6.59
N VAL A 309 0.01 -6.58 5.61
CA VAL A 309 -0.56 -5.62 4.66
C VAL A 309 -2.07 -5.70 4.72
N GLY A 310 -2.73 -4.55 4.88
CA GLY A 310 -4.18 -4.43 4.78
C GLY A 310 -4.54 -3.43 3.70
N ASN A 311 -5.31 -3.84 2.70
CA ASN A 311 -5.75 -2.96 1.64
C ASN A 311 -7.27 -2.77 1.72
N LYS A 312 -7.73 -1.55 1.45
CA LYS A 312 -9.15 -1.30 1.23
C LYS A 312 -9.32 -0.18 0.24
N SER A 313 -10.12 -0.38 -0.79
CA SER A 313 -10.40 0.65 -1.78
C SER A 313 -11.85 0.58 -2.23
N ASN A 314 -12.37 1.75 -2.59
CA ASN A 314 -13.62 1.87 -3.32
C ASN A 314 -13.45 3.06 -4.27
N LEU A 315 -12.86 2.78 -5.43
CA LEU A 315 -12.54 3.80 -6.42
C LEU A 315 -13.82 4.44 -7.01
N ARG A 316 -14.94 3.71 -7.04
CA ARG A 316 -16.25 4.25 -7.42
C ARG A 316 -16.73 5.34 -6.46
N ASN A 317 -16.40 5.20 -5.17
CA ASN A 317 -16.68 6.19 -4.14
C ASN A 317 -15.45 7.06 -3.83
N PHE A 318 -14.50 7.16 -4.76
CA PHE A 318 -13.37 8.08 -4.71
C PHE A 318 -12.44 7.93 -3.50
N TRP A 319 -12.20 6.72 -2.99
CA TRP A 319 -11.19 6.52 -1.96
C TRP A 319 -10.41 5.22 -2.05
N SER A 320 -9.19 5.25 -1.52
CA SER A 320 -8.37 4.08 -1.28
C SER A 320 -7.51 4.25 -0.02
N GLY A 321 -7.11 3.12 0.56
CA GLY A 321 -6.28 3.08 1.74
C GLY A 321 -5.44 1.81 1.80
N ARG A 322 -4.28 1.94 2.42
CA ARG A 322 -3.32 0.85 2.62
C ARG A 322 -2.64 1.01 3.97
N TRP A 323 -2.65 -0.07 4.73
CA TRP A 323 -1.85 -0.28 5.92
C TRP A 323 -0.71 -1.23 5.57
N ARG A 324 0.51 -0.87 5.94
CA ARG A 324 1.71 -1.71 5.81
C ARG A 324 2.43 -1.72 7.13
N SER A 325 2.76 -2.90 7.63
CA SER A 325 3.63 -3.02 8.79
C SER A 325 4.68 -4.08 8.57
N THR A 326 5.92 -3.73 8.90
CA THR A 326 7.10 -4.57 8.73
C THR A 326 7.79 -4.69 10.08
N TYR A 327 8.04 -5.92 10.51
CA TYR A 327 8.76 -6.23 11.73
C TYR A 327 9.95 -7.12 11.40
N VAL A 328 11.13 -6.77 11.91
CA VAL A 328 12.30 -7.65 11.89
C VAL A 328 12.54 -8.11 13.32
N VAL A 329 12.49 -9.42 13.53
CA VAL A 329 12.54 -10.05 14.85
C VAL A 329 13.67 -11.07 14.88
N ASP A 330 14.47 -11.03 15.93
CA ASP A 330 15.46 -12.06 16.22
C ASP A 330 14.77 -13.32 16.74
N ALA A 331 14.98 -14.46 16.07
CA ALA A 331 14.26 -15.70 16.37
C ALA A 331 14.69 -16.35 17.70
N GLN A 332 15.88 -16.04 18.20
CA GLN A 332 16.40 -16.64 19.44
C GLN A 332 15.93 -15.88 20.68
N SER A 333 16.03 -14.56 20.64
CA SER A 333 15.70 -13.66 21.75
C SER A 333 14.25 -13.15 21.70
N GLY A 334 13.60 -13.20 20.53
CA GLY A 334 12.29 -12.58 20.29
C GLY A 334 12.34 -11.05 20.27
N ARG A 335 13.55 -10.45 20.24
CA ARG A 335 13.73 -9.00 20.21
C ARG A 335 13.38 -8.45 18.84
N PHE A 336 12.66 -7.34 18.82
CA PHE A 336 12.44 -6.57 17.60
C PHE A 336 13.68 -5.74 17.30
N GLU A 337 14.30 -5.95 16.15
CA GLU A 337 15.40 -5.11 15.65
C GLU A 337 14.86 -3.94 14.83
N LYS A 338 13.75 -4.15 14.11
CA LYS A 338 13.06 -3.11 13.34
C LYS A 338 11.55 -3.27 13.48
N ALA A 339 10.85 -2.15 13.57
CA ALA A 339 9.41 -2.08 13.37
C ALA A 339 9.10 -0.84 12.55
N SER A 340 8.23 -0.97 11.56
CA SER A 340 7.73 0.16 10.79
C SER A 340 6.25 -0.04 10.50
N ILE A 341 5.44 0.97 10.71
CA ILE A 341 4.05 1.00 10.28
C ILE A 341 3.86 2.21 9.37
N GLN A 342 3.30 1.99 8.18
CA GLN A 342 2.96 3.02 7.21
C GLN A 342 1.46 2.94 6.90
N VAL A 343 0.80 4.10 6.88
CA VAL A 343 -0.62 4.20 6.54
C VAL A 343 -0.79 5.29 5.49
N ASP A 344 -1.33 4.88 4.35
CA ASP A 344 -1.69 5.73 3.24
C ASP A 344 -3.22 5.73 3.08
N ALA A 345 -3.83 6.90 3.01
CA ALA A 345 -5.22 7.05 2.60
C ALA A 345 -5.34 8.16 1.55
N HIS A 346 -6.20 7.96 0.57
CA HIS A 346 -6.43 8.87 -0.53
C HIS A 346 -7.93 9.02 -0.74
N TYR A 347 -8.42 10.25 -0.71
CA TYR A 347 -9.80 10.61 -1.03
C TYR A 347 -9.78 11.69 -2.11
N PHE A 348 -10.55 11.47 -3.18
CA PHE A 348 -10.43 12.27 -4.41
C PHE A 348 -11.79 12.66 -5.02
N GLU A 349 -12.82 12.81 -4.20
CA GLU A 349 -14.10 13.38 -4.64
C GLU A 349 -14.02 14.91 -4.62
N ASN A 350 -14.15 15.54 -5.79
CA ASN A 350 -14.12 17.00 -5.95
C ASN A 350 -12.86 17.68 -5.35
N GLY A 351 -11.75 16.96 -5.25
CA GLY A 351 -10.51 17.41 -4.64
C GLY A 351 -9.49 16.28 -4.60
N ASN A 352 -8.34 16.51 -3.97
CA ASN A 352 -7.32 15.50 -3.72
C ASN A 352 -6.78 15.66 -2.30
N VAL A 353 -7.17 14.74 -1.41
CA VAL A 353 -6.76 14.71 -0.02
C VAL A 353 -6.03 13.41 0.24
N GLN A 354 -4.79 13.50 0.72
CA GLN A 354 -3.97 12.35 1.07
C GLN A 354 -3.51 12.43 2.52
N LEU A 355 -3.59 11.29 3.20
CA LEU A 355 -2.93 11.03 4.47
C LEU A 355 -1.77 10.08 4.18
N LYS A 356 -0.55 10.46 4.55
CA LYS A 356 0.62 9.59 4.55
C LYS A 356 1.29 9.69 5.91
N THR A 357 1.39 8.56 6.61
CA THR A 357 1.96 8.53 7.96
C THR A 357 2.90 7.33 8.08
N GLN A 358 3.92 7.49 8.92
CA GLN A 358 4.89 6.45 9.22
C GLN A 358 5.31 6.55 10.68
N THR A 359 5.51 5.40 11.32
CA THR A 359 6.21 5.29 12.60
C THR A 359 7.24 4.17 12.52
N GLU A 360 8.36 4.33 13.22
CA GLU A 360 9.45 3.36 13.28
C GLU A 360 9.80 2.98 14.73
N ASN A 361 8.85 3.18 15.65
CA ASN A 361 9.06 2.88 17.06
C ASN A 361 9.13 1.36 17.26
N VAL A 362 10.26 0.88 17.76
CA VAL A 362 10.47 -0.55 18.00
C VAL A 362 9.77 -0.99 19.29
N PRO A 363 8.85 -1.97 19.26
CA PRO A 363 8.21 -2.46 20.47
C PRO A 363 9.15 -3.33 21.30
N THR A 364 8.99 -3.29 22.61
CA THR A 364 9.70 -4.19 23.52
C THR A 364 8.83 -5.40 23.83
N LEU A 365 9.39 -6.60 23.66
CA LEU A 365 8.71 -7.84 24.05
C LEU A 365 8.52 -7.86 25.57
N GLU A 366 7.27 -7.87 26.03
CA GLU A 366 6.99 -8.19 27.43
C GLU A 366 7.27 -9.69 27.64
N THR A 367 8.11 -10.02 28.63
CA THR A 367 8.44 -11.41 28.95
C THR A 367 7.17 -12.24 29.19
N PRO A 368 7.11 -13.49 28.70
CA PRO A 368 5.92 -14.31 28.83
C PRO A 368 5.59 -14.52 30.31
N LYS A 369 4.41 -14.07 30.72
CA LYS A 369 3.90 -14.19 32.11
C LYS A 369 3.66 -15.66 32.52
N SER A 370 3.74 -16.59 31.57
CA SER A 370 3.52 -18.02 31.77
C SER A 370 4.50 -18.85 30.93
N PRO A 371 5.09 -19.93 31.48
CA PRO A 371 6.05 -20.80 30.78
C PRO A 371 5.44 -21.62 29.63
N SER A 372 4.11 -21.59 29.44
CA SER A 372 3.39 -22.33 28.39
C SER A 372 3.10 -21.53 27.11
N GLN A 373 3.46 -20.24 27.06
CA GLN A 373 3.19 -19.41 25.88
C GLN A 373 4.33 -19.55 24.88
N SER A 374 4.01 -20.00 23.66
CA SER A 374 5.03 -20.07 22.60
C SER A 374 5.53 -18.68 22.24
N LEU A 375 6.83 -18.58 21.91
CA LEU A 375 7.48 -17.32 21.54
C LEU A 375 6.73 -16.62 20.40
N ALA A 376 6.27 -17.39 19.39
CA ALA A 376 5.48 -16.87 18.29
C ALA A 376 4.22 -16.12 18.76
N LYS A 377 3.48 -16.67 19.74
CA LYS A 377 2.29 -15.99 20.30
C LYS A 377 2.66 -14.71 21.06
N ALA A 378 3.79 -14.70 21.77
CA ALA A 378 4.26 -13.50 22.48
C ALA A 378 4.67 -12.38 21.51
N VAL A 379 5.34 -12.74 20.41
CA VAL A 379 5.69 -11.81 19.31
C VAL A 379 4.43 -11.20 18.71
N ILE A 380 3.45 -12.02 18.32
CA ILE A 380 2.20 -11.51 17.72
C ILE A 380 1.37 -10.67 18.71
N SER A 381 1.30 -11.05 19.98
CA SER A 381 0.62 -10.25 21.00
C SER A 381 1.28 -8.89 21.23
N THR A 382 2.61 -8.82 21.13
CA THR A 382 3.36 -7.55 21.18
C THR A 382 3.08 -6.69 19.95
N ILE A 383 3.03 -7.30 18.75
CA ILE A 383 2.64 -6.62 17.51
C ILE A 383 1.23 -6.04 17.62
N GLU A 384 0.27 -6.82 18.12
CA GLU A 384 -1.12 -6.37 18.32
C GLU A 384 -1.20 -5.13 19.21
N LYS A 385 -0.57 -5.16 20.40
CA LYS A 385 -0.51 -4.00 21.31
C LYS A 385 0.14 -2.79 20.65
N HIS A 386 1.23 -3.01 19.91
CA HIS A 386 1.97 -1.94 19.24
C HIS A 386 1.12 -1.28 18.13
N GLN A 387 0.46 -2.08 17.29
CA GLN A 387 -0.43 -1.58 16.24
C GLN A 387 -1.63 -0.85 16.83
N GLN A 388 -2.23 -1.38 17.90
CA GLN A 388 -3.34 -0.73 18.60
C GLN A 388 -2.94 0.62 19.18
N ALA A 389 -1.77 0.70 19.82
CA ALA A 389 -1.25 1.96 20.35
C ALA A 389 -1.03 3.01 19.25
N TYR A 390 -0.46 2.60 18.10
CA TYR A 390 -0.29 3.50 16.96
C TYR A 390 -1.62 3.96 16.37
N GLN A 391 -2.58 3.05 16.20
CA GLN A 391 -3.92 3.40 15.71
C GLN A 391 -4.63 4.40 16.63
N GLN A 392 -4.58 4.20 17.94
CA GLN A 392 -5.13 5.16 18.91
C GLN A 392 -4.42 6.53 18.84
N SER A 393 -3.10 6.53 18.66
CA SER A 393 -2.32 7.76 18.48
C SER A 393 -2.72 8.52 17.21
N LEU A 394 -2.97 7.80 16.11
CA LEU A 394 -3.46 8.40 14.85
C LEU A 394 -4.83 9.06 15.04
N PHE A 395 -5.76 8.41 15.73
CA PHE A 395 -7.07 9.01 16.04
C PHE A 395 -6.93 10.28 16.88
N ARG A 396 -6.17 10.23 17.97
CA ARG A 396 -5.91 11.41 18.83
C ARG A 396 -5.28 12.57 18.06
N THR A 397 -4.32 12.26 17.18
CA THR A 397 -3.66 13.26 16.35
C THR A 397 -4.64 13.88 15.36
N THR A 398 -5.49 13.07 14.74
CA THR A 398 -6.50 13.54 13.78
C THR A 398 -7.54 14.43 14.46
N ASP A 399 -7.98 14.07 15.67
CA ASP A 399 -8.91 14.89 16.45
C ASP A 399 -8.26 16.23 16.87
N ASN A 400 -6.99 16.21 17.29
CA ASN A 400 -6.26 17.43 17.61
C ASN A 400 -6.10 18.34 16.38
N LEU A 401 -5.77 17.79 15.21
CA LEU A 401 -5.68 18.55 13.97
C LEU A 401 -7.02 19.23 13.64
N ARG A 402 -8.13 18.51 13.79
CA ARG A 402 -9.48 19.03 13.57
C ARG A 402 -9.84 20.15 14.54
N GLU A 403 -9.55 19.97 15.83
CA GLU A 403 -10.07 20.85 16.87
C GLU A 403 -9.19 22.07 17.14
N ARG A 404 -7.87 21.96 16.93
CA ARG A 404 -6.90 23.02 17.25
C ARG A 404 -6.22 23.56 16.00
N SER A 405 -5.43 22.74 15.31
CA SER A 405 -4.52 23.21 14.25
C SER A 405 -5.28 23.85 13.08
N PHE A 406 -6.33 23.22 12.57
CA PHE A 406 -7.09 23.79 11.45
C PHE A 406 -7.89 25.04 11.84
N LYS A 407 -8.39 25.11 13.09
CA LYS A 407 -9.07 26.32 13.59
C LYS A 407 -8.11 27.49 13.77
N ALA A 408 -6.85 27.21 14.14
CA ALA A 408 -5.81 28.22 14.24
C ALA A 408 -5.41 28.77 12.85
N LEU A 409 -5.39 27.92 11.83
CA LEU A 409 -5.06 28.34 10.45
C LEU A 409 -6.16 29.24 9.85
N ARG A 410 -7.43 28.80 9.94
CA ARG A 410 -8.56 29.59 9.45
C ARG A 410 -9.76 29.40 10.37
N ARG A 411 -10.21 30.51 10.93
CA ARG A 411 -11.43 30.54 11.73
C ARG A 411 -12.66 30.37 10.83
N THR A 412 -13.67 29.66 11.32
CA THR A 412 -14.97 29.56 10.62
C THR A 412 -15.64 30.91 10.49
N LEU A 413 -15.48 31.78 11.50
CA LEU A 413 -15.95 33.16 11.51
C LEU A 413 -14.84 34.10 12.05
N PRO A 414 -14.84 35.37 11.63
CA PRO A 414 -14.07 36.43 12.28
C PRO A 414 -14.21 36.44 13.81
N ILE A 415 -13.31 37.14 14.51
CA ILE A 415 -13.33 37.24 15.98
C ILE A 415 -14.67 37.79 16.48
N THR A 416 -15.28 38.70 15.72
CA THR A 416 -16.60 39.29 15.96
C THR A 416 -17.75 38.27 15.93
N ARG A 417 -17.51 37.02 15.49
CA ARG A 417 -18.52 35.97 15.29
C ARG A 417 -19.63 36.36 14.30
N GLN A 418 -19.33 37.28 13.38
CA GLN A 418 -20.22 37.71 12.30
C GLN A 418 -19.50 37.59 10.96
N LYS A 419 -20.26 37.43 9.87
CA LYS A 419 -19.68 37.50 8.52
C LYS A 419 -19.10 38.90 8.29
N ILE A 420 -18.09 38.99 7.43
CA ILE A 420 -17.47 40.27 7.07
C ILE A 420 -18.54 41.13 6.39
N ASP A 421 -18.70 42.34 6.90
CA ASP A 421 -19.50 43.39 6.29
C ASP A 421 -18.62 44.09 5.25
N TRP A 422 -18.79 43.71 3.98
CA TRP A 422 -17.94 44.19 2.89
C TRP A 422 -18.11 45.69 2.61
N ASP A 423 -19.29 46.25 2.87
CA ASP A 423 -19.56 47.68 2.70
C ASP A 423 -18.74 48.50 3.71
N LYS A 424 -18.70 48.03 4.97
CA LYS A 424 -17.85 48.64 6.00
C LYS A 424 -16.36 48.44 5.69
N ALA A 425 -15.96 47.24 5.28
CA ALA A 425 -14.57 46.94 4.96
C ALA A 425 -14.03 47.78 3.81
N ALA A 426 -14.86 48.13 2.82
CA ALA A 426 -14.48 48.99 1.70
C ALA A 426 -14.40 50.49 2.08
N SER A 427 -15.15 50.91 3.11
CA SER A 427 -15.19 52.31 3.57
C SER A 427 -14.16 52.66 4.66
N TYR A 428 -13.55 51.66 5.29
CA TYR A 428 -12.60 51.86 6.39
C TYR A 428 -11.20 52.16 5.84
N ASP A 429 -10.80 53.42 5.90
CA ASP A 429 -9.46 53.86 5.47
C ASP A 429 -8.45 53.67 6.61
N ILE A 430 -7.96 52.43 6.73
CA ILE A 430 -7.06 51.93 7.79
C ILE A 430 -5.78 52.79 7.93
N GLY A 431 -5.39 53.53 6.89
CA GLY A 431 -4.23 54.42 6.92
C GLY A 431 -4.34 55.61 7.88
N SER A 432 -5.55 56.04 8.23
CA SER A 432 -5.76 57.23 9.08
C SER A 432 -5.70 56.95 10.59
N GLU A 433 -6.04 55.73 11.03
CA GLU A 433 -5.95 55.35 12.45
C GLU A 433 -4.56 54.84 12.85
N LEU A 434 -3.77 54.29 11.93
CA LEU A 434 -2.37 53.90 12.16
C LEU A 434 -1.40 55.09 12.27
N ALA A 435 -1.78 56.26 11.76
CA ALA A 435 -0.95 57.48 11.80
C ALA A 435 -1.07 58.25 13.13
N ASN A 436 -2.05 57.92 13.98
CA ASN A 436 -2.34 58.60 15.24
C ASN A 436 -1.90 57.80 16.49
N HIS A 437 -1.00 56.82 16.32
CA HIS A 437 -0.47 56.02 17.42
C HIS A 437 1.05 56.02 17.49
#